data_AF-A0A4Z1K0E3-F1
#
_entry.id   AF-A0A4Z1K0E3-F1
#
_cell.length_a   1.000
_cell.length_b   1.000
_cell.length_c   1.000
_cell.angle_alpha   90.00
_cell.angle_beta   90.00
_cell.angle_gamma   90.00
#
_symmetry.space_group_name_H-M   'P 1'
#
loop_
_entity.id
_entity.type
_entity.pdbx_description
1 polymer ?
#
loop_
_entity_poly.entity_id
_entity_poly.type
_entity_poly.pdbx_seq_one_letter_code
_entity_poly.pdbx_strand_id
1 'polypeptide(L)'
;MFSVRHQPTIITGKGTPYFRISTARVSGISQIRQLRYQSRNAKLNTHTPSQVSASIPKSNSKDKKGWSTQNALLLAAATAGLAYTFAMVREKKRRGEGRDYADPEKFTVPRYANIKEMEMALKEIREATNEDTISTDPEDLLAHGYSEWSSTNVDGLPVAVAYPKSTQEVSKIASICHKYRVPIVPYSGGSSLEGNVSCPYGGVSVDFAFMDQIITFHPEDMDIVVQPSVSWMDLNEELAKRQSGLFFPVDPGPSAKIGGMVGTNCSGTNCVRYGSMKDWVINLTVVLSDGTIIKTKRRPRKSSAGYNLNSLFVGSEGTLGLVTEITLKLAVVPQEYSVAVVTFPTIRDAAAAAAGVMRAGIQVAAMEIMDEVQMKVVNLSKSTAPRQWKELPTLFFKFSGTKASVKENIAMVSSIAKSHRGSSFEFAKDAREQKLLWSARKESLWSMLALRKNGSEVWSTDVAVPFSRLADIIELSKKEMDDLGLFASILGHVGDGNFHESIMYDRTVPGEMEKVEKCVKNMVVRALEMEGTVTGEHGIGIGKKESLLLELGHDTLGVMKSIKSALDPHWIMNPGKIIDIPK
;
A
#
# COMPACT_ATOMS: atom_id res chain seq x y z
N MET A 1 -29.55 -36.88 -22.24
CA MET A 1 -30.26 -37.55 -23.35
C MET A 1 -31.14 -36.51 -24.02
N PHE A 2 -30.82 -36.20 -25.28
CA PHE A 2 -31.60 -35.63 -26.39
C PHE A 2 -32.58 -34.46 -26.10
N SER A 3 -32.59 -33.37 -26.87
CA SER A 3 -32.56 -33.36 -28.34
C SER A 3 -32.13 -31.99 -28.91
N VAL A 4 -31.27 -32.07 -29.92
CA VAL A 4 -30.79 -31.00 -30.79
C VAL A 4 -31.65 -31.01 -32.06
N ARG A 5 -32.05 -29.83 -32.57
CA ARG A 5 -32.45 -29.67 -33.97
C ARG A 5 -31.63 -28.56 -34.62
N HIS A 6 -30.84 -28.96 -35.61
CA HIS A 6 -30.22 -28.10 -36.61
C HIS A 6 -31.26 -27.68 -37.67
N GLN A 7 -31.09 -26.50 -38.26
CA GLN A 7 -30.84 -26.35 -39.70
C GLN A 7 -30.33 -24.93 -40.05
N PRO A 8 -29.66 -24.76 -41.22
CA PRO A 8 -28.62 -23.76 -41.46
C PRO A 8 -29.07 -22.61 -42.38
N THR A 9 -28.25 -21.55 -42.46
CA THR A 9 -28.31 -20.63 -43.61
C THR A 9 -26.89 -20.22 -44.04
N ILE A 10 -26.56 -20.56 -45.28
CA ILE A 10 -25.38 -20.14 -46.03
C ILE A 10 -25.80 -18.91 -46.82
N ILE A 11 -25.08 -17.78 -46.69
CA ILE A 11 -24.94 -16.78 -47.76
C ILE A 11 -23.48 -16.30 -47.82
N THR A 12 -22.99 -16.32 -49.04
CA THR A 12 -21.70 -15.97 -49.62
C THR A 12 -21.39 -14.47 -49.61
N GLY A 13 -20.11 -14.08 -49.68
CA GLY A 13 -19.75 -12.73 -50.17
C GLY A 13 -18.32 -12.30 -49.91
N LYS A 14 -17.48 -12.33 -50.95
CA LYS A 14 -16.07 -11.91 -51.00
C LYS A 14 -15.92 -10.38 -50.91
N GLY A 15 -14.74 -9.90 -50.48
CA GLY A 15 -14.22 -8.60 -50.95
C GLY A 15 -13.25 -7.87 -50.03
N THR A 16 -11.95 -8.18 -50.13
CA THR A 16 -10.83 -7.32 -49.71
C THR A 16 -10.79 -6.03 -50.55
N PRO A 17 -10.18 -4.93 -50.05
CA PRO A 17 -8.80 -4.68 -50.50
C PRO A 17 -7.84 -4.08 -49.46
N TYR A 18 -6.59 -4.47 -49.69
CA TYR A 18 -5.30 -3.99 -49.20
C TYR A 18 -5.15 -2.47 -49.02
N PHE A 19 -4.55 -2.07 -47.90
CA PHE A 19 -3.77 -0.83 -47.78
C PHE A 19 -2.29 -1.16 -47.54
N ARG A 20 -1.46 -0.80 -48.53
CA ARG A 20 0.00 -0.80 -48.49
C ARG A 20 0.47 0.46 -47.75
N ILE A 21 1.21 0.32 -46.65
CA ILE A 21 1.97 1.43 -46.06
C ILE A 21 3.43 1.27 -46.46
N SER A 22 3.91 2.27 -47.20
CA SER A 22 5.29 2.48 -47.61
C SER A 22 6.17 2.81 -46.40
N THR A 23 7.29 2.08 -46.24
CA THR A 23 8.34 2.39 -45.28
C THR A 23 9.42 3.22 -45.97
N ALA A 24 9.38 4.54 -45.77
CA ALA A 24 10.47 5.43 -46.13
C ALA A 24 11.47 5.51 -44.96
N ARG A 25 12.70 5.07 -45.21
CA ARG A 25 13.87 5.29 -44.37
C ARG A 25 14.24 6.78 -44.43
N VAL A 26 14.44 7.40 -43.26
CA VAL A 26 15.20 8.65 -43.14
C VAL A 26 16.36 8.40 -42.17
N SER A 27 17.56 8.31 -42.75
CA SER A 27 18.84 8.43 -42.07
C SER A 27 19.17 9.92 -41.94
N GLY A 28 19.43 10.40 -40.72
CA GLY A 28 19.70 11.81 -40.45
C GLY A 28 20.34 12.02 -39.08
N ILE A 29 21.67 12.00 -39.11
CA ILE A 29 22.66 12.37 -38.09
C ILE A 29 22.21 13.52 -37.17
N SER A 30 22.37 13.35 -35.85
CA SER A 30 22.73 14.47 -34.96
C SER A 30 23.62 14.01 -33.81
N GLN A 31 24.66 14.81 -33.59
CA GLN A 31 25.78 14.60 -32.69
C GLN A 31 25.36 14.75 -31.22
N ILE A 32 25.79 13.83 -30.34
CA ILE A 32 25.75 14.05 -28.89
C ILE A 32 27.18 13.99 -28.35
N ARG A 33 27.61 15.14 -27.82
CA ARG A 33 28.82 15.33 -27.01
C ARG A 33 28.74 14.47 -25.75
N GLN A 34 29.67 13.53 -25.59
CA GLN A 34 30.04 12.97 -24.28
C GLN A 34 31.14 13.83 -23.65
N LEU A 35 30.84 14.49 -22.53
CA LEU A 35 31.87 15.03 -21.63
C LEU A 35 32.22 13.93 -20.62
N ARG A 36 33.44 13.40 -20.75
CA ARG A 36 34.05 12.45 -19.82
C ARG A 36 34.45 13.15 -18.53
N TYR A 37 34.02 12.59 -17.41
CA TYR A 37 34.49 12.89 -16.06
C TYR A 37 35.90 12.26 -15.89
N GLN A 38 36.93 13.06 -15.67
CA GLN A 38 38.27 12.56 -15.32
C GLN A 38 38.38 12.44 -13.79
N SER A 39 38.46 11.22 -13.27
CA SER A 39 38.94 10.94 -11.92
C SER A 39 40.47 10.85 -11.93
N ARG A 40 41.13 11.64 -11.08
CA ARG A 40 42.57 11.55 -10.84
C ARG A 40 42.85 10.52 -9.74
N ASN A 41 43.48 9.41 -10.12
CA ASN A 41 44.16 8.50 -9.21
C ASN A 41 45.52 9.08 -8.80
N ALA A 42 45.76 9.28 -7.50
CA ALA A 42 47.08 9.59 -6.96
C ALA A 42 47.77 8.28 -6.54
N LYS A 43 48.93 8.00 -7.15
CA LYS A 43 49.83 6.90 -6.83
C LYS A 43 50.55 7.17 -5.51
N LEU A 44 50.55 6.19 -4.61
CA LEU A 44 51.49 6.09 -3.49
C LEU A 44 52.87 5.70 -4.02
N ASN A 45 53.88 6.51 -3.73
CA ASN A 45 55.29 6.12 -3.83
C ASN A 45 55.88 6.06 -2.41
N THR A 46 56.42 4.91 -2.08
CA THR A 46 57.17 4.60 -0.87
C THR A 46 58.62 5.06 -1.03
N HIS A 47 59.11 5.87 -0.09
CA HIS A 47 60.55 6.03 0.13
C HIS A 47 60.87 6.11 1.62
N THR A 48 61.58 5.08 2.09
CA THR A 48 62.39 5.05 3.30
C THR A 48 63.54 6.06 3.20
N PRO A 49 63.99 6.63 4.33
CA PRO A 49 65.41 6.90 4.44
C PRO A 49 66.04 6.42 5.76
N SER A 50 67.32 6.09 5.57
CA SER A 50 68.36 5.62 6.46
C SER A 50 68.67 6.50 7.67
N GLN A 51 69.19 5.84 8.71
CA GLN A 51 69.89 6.43 9.86
C GLN A 51 71.08 7.30 9.42
N VAL A 52 71.19 8.50 9.99
CA VAL A 52 72.44 9.25 10.10
C VAL A 52 72.51 9.86 11.50
N SER A 53 73.55 9.49 12.25
CA SER A 53 73.95 10.12 13.50
C SER A 53 74.89 11.30 13.22
N ALA A 54 74.60 12.49 13.75
CA ALA A 54 75.63 13.50 14.05
C ALA A 54 75.10 14.61 14.98
N SER A 55 75.74 14.69 16.15
CA SER A 55 76.09 15.86 16.97
C SER A 55 75.12 17.06 17.12
N ILE A 56 74.74 17.26 18.38
CA ILE A 56 74.09 18.42 19.00
C ILE A 56 74.96 19.68 18.91
N PRO A 57 74.38 20.85 18.59
CA PRO A 57 74.82 22.13 19.11
C PRO A 57 73.84 22.65 20.17
N LYS A 58 74.35 22.94 21.37
CA LYS A 58 73.65 23.75 22.38
C LYS A 58 73.55 25.19 21.88
N SER A 59 72.35 25.77 21.86
CA SER A 59 72.17 27.23 21.95
C SER A 59 70.91 27.56 22.75
N ASN A 60 71.04 28.64 23.53
CA ASN A 60 70.19 29.05 24.64
C ASN A 60 68.79 29.54 24.25
N SER A 61 67.89 29.32 25.22
CA SER A 61 66.57 29.91 25.48
C SER A 61 66.15 31.15 24.68
N LYS A 62 65.00 31.03 23.99
CA LYS A 62 63.90 32.00 24.07
C LYS A 62 62.57 31.24 24.15
N ASP A 63 61.77 31.60 25.16
CA ASP A 63 60.47 31.03 25.49
C ASP A 63 59.56 30.86 24.25
N LYS A 64 59.38 29.62 23.81
CA LYS A 64 58.21 29.26 23.00
C LYS A 64 57.07 29.03 23.98
N LYS A 65 56.18 30.01 24.11
CA LYS A 65 54.84 29.83 24.71
C LYS A 65 54.10 28.75 23.92
N GLY A 66 54.35 27.49 24.25
CA GLY A 66 53.58 26.35 23.77
C GLY A 66 52.17 26.45 24.35
N TRP A 67 51.17 26.20 23.51
CA TRP A 67 49.79 26.10 23.97
C TRP A 67 49.69 24.98 25.00
N SER A 68 49.17 25.29 26.19
CA SER A 68 48.79 24.25 27.14
C SER A 68 47.69 23.39 26.52
N THR A 69 47.64 22.11 26.88
CA THR A 69 46.61 21.17 26.41
C THR A 69 45.20 21.70 26.71
N GLN A 70 45.03 22.42 27.81
CA GLN A 70 43.79 23.12 28.16
C GLN A 70 43.43 24.23 27.17
N ASN A 71 44.39 25.07 26.75
CA ASN A 71 44.14 26.14 25.78
C ASN A 71 43.80 25.57 24.39
N ALA A 72 44.43 24.45 24.01
CA ALA A 72 44.11 23.72 22.78
C ALA A 72 42.68 23.15 22.81
N LEU A 73 42.26 22.54 23.92
CA LEU A 73 40.90 22.03 24.11
C LEU A 73 39.86 23.16 24.13
N LEU A 74 40.16 24.28 24.77
CA LEU A 74 39.26 25.45 24.80
C LEU A 74 39.07 26.06 23.41
N LEU A 75 40.13 26.20 22.61
CA LEU A 75 39.99 26.67 21.24
C LEU A 75 39.24 25.67 20.36
N ALA A 76 39.50 24.36 20.51
CA ALA A 76 38.77 23.33 19.76
C ALA A 76 37.28 23.35 20.09
N ALA A 77 36.91 23.48 21.38
CA ALA A 77 35.53 23.61 21.79
C ALA A 77 34.88 24.93 21.30
N ALA A 78 35.60 26.05 21.37
CA ALA A 78 35.11 27.34 20.90
C ALA A 78 34.92 27.37 19.37
N THR A 79 35.87 26.80 18.62
CA THR A 79 35.78 26.70 17.16
C THR A 79 34.71 25.71 16.72
N ALA A 80 34.52 24.59 17.41
CA ALA A 80 33.40 23.67 17.17
C ALA A 80 32.05 24.33 17.49
N GLY A 81 31.95 25.08 18.59
CA GLY A 81 30.76 25.84 18.96
C GLY A 81 30.43 26.94 17.95
N LEU A 82 31.44 27.67 17.47
CA LEU A 82 31.30 28.69 16.42
C LEU A 82 30.93 28.07 15.06
N ALA A 83 31.53 26.95 14.69
CA ALA A 83 31.19 26.23 13.46
C ALA A 83 29.76 25.68 13.52
N TYR A 84 29.34 25.13 14.67
CA TYR A 84 27.98 24.66 14.90
C TYR A 84 26.96 25.80 14.85
N THR A 85 27.22 26.91 15.55
CA THR A 85 26.34 28.09 15.51
C THR A 85 26.29 28.72 14.12
N PHE A 86 27.41 28.82 13.40
CA PHE A 86 27.43 29.31 12.02
C PHE A 86 26.67 28.37 11.06
N ALA A 87 26.79 27.04 11.23
CA ALA A 87 26.02 26.06 10.48
C ALA A 87 24.52 26.21 10.75
N MET A 88 24.10 26.32 12.02
CA MET A 88 22.70 26.50 12.42
C MET A 88 22.12 27.82 11.91
N VAL A 89 22.87 28.92 11.99
CA VAL A 89 22.43 30.23 11.47
C VAL A 89 22.34 30.21 9.94
N ARG A 90 23.31 29.58 9.26
CA ARG A 90 23.30 29.44 7.80
C ARG A 90 22.17 28.54 7.32
N GLU A 91 21.87 27.46 8.03
CA GLU A 91 20.74 26.57 7.77
C GLU A 91 19.41 27.30 7.96
N LYS A 92 19.26 28.05 9.06
CA LYS A 92 18.08 28.90 9.32
C LYS A 92 17.92 29.99 8.27
N LYS A 93 19.00 30.61 7.81
CA LYS A 93 18.98 31.62 6.74
C LYS A 93 18.68 31.02 5.36
N ARG A 94 19.14 29.78 5.09
CA ARG A 94 18.79 29.02 3.87
C ARG A 94 17.31 28.63 3.84
N ARG A 95 16.71 28.36 5.02
CA ARG A 95 15.27 28.13 5.16
C ARG A 95 14.46 29.42 4.98
N GLY A 96 14.95 30.56 5.49
CA GLY A 96 14.23 31.85 5.42
C GLY A 96 14.10 32.49 4.03
N GLU A 97 14.89 32.07 3.03
CA GLU A 97 14.76 32.53 1.64
C GLU A 97 14.05 31.51 0.72
N GLY A 98 13.71 30.33 1.25
CA GLY A 98 13.01 29.25 0.56
C GLY A 98 11.61 29.00 1.14
N ARG A 99 10.73 28.35 0.40
CA ARG A 99 9.44 27.89 0.95
C ARG A 99 9.74 26.87 2.05
N ASP A 100 9.54 27.24 3.31
CA ASP A 100 9.61 26.28 4.42
C ASP A 100 8.37 25.38 4.34
N TYR A 101 8.57 24.17 3.84
CA TYR A 101 7.49 23.21 3.71
C TYR A 101 7.08 22.63 5.06
N ALA A 102 8.00 22.56 6.02
CA ALA A 102 7.77 22.03 7.35
C ALA A 102 7.18 23.05 8.34
N ASP A 103 7.20 24.35 8.02
CA ASP A 103 6.63 25.40 8.88
C ASP A 103 5.16 25.10 9.24
N PRO A 104 4.85 24.82 10.51
CA PRO A 104 3.48 24.54 10.95
C PRO A 104 2.60 25.80 10.97
N GLU A 105 3.18 26.99 11.16
CA GLU A 105 2.46 28.25 11.35
C GLU A 105 1.75 28.72 10.06
N LYS A 106 2.13 28.18 8.90
CA LYS A 106 1.49 28.53 7.63
C LYS A 106 0.11 27.90 7.44
N PHE A 107 -0.28 26.95 8.29
CA PHE A 107 -1.56 26.25 8.19
C PHE A 107 -2.54 26.78 9.23
N THR A 108 -3.74 27.14 8.78
CA THR A 108 -4.80 27.60 9.68
C THR A 108 -5.39 26.44 10.47
N VAL A 109 -5.51 26.61 11.79
CA VAL A 109 -6.23 25.67 12.67
C VAL A 109 -7.69 25.57 12.24
N PRO A 110 -8.20 24.37 11.91
CA PRO A 110 -9.58 24.22 11.48
C PRO A 110 -10.55 24.40 12.64
N ARG A 111 -11.67 25.07 12.37
CA ARG A 111 -12.82 25.16 13.29
C ARG A 111 -13.97 24.32 12.72
N TYR A 112 -14.23 23.17 13.34
CA TYR A 112 -15.37 22.34 12.95
C TYR A 112 -16.70 22.83 13.54
N ALA A 113 -17.79 22.40 12.91
CA ALA A 113 -19.14 22.60 13.38
C ALA A 113 -19.31 22.11 14.82
N ASN A 114 -20.07 22.83 15.64
CA ASN A 114 -20.63 22.26 16.87
C ASN A 114 -21.91 21.46 16.57
N ILE A 115 -22.47 20.76 17.57
CA ILE A 115 -23.66 19.90 17.40
C ILE A 115 -24.84 20.64 16.74
N LYS A 116 -25.14 21.88 17.14
CA LYS A 116 -26.25 22.66 16.55
C LYS A 116 -26.00 22.98 15.09
N GLU A 117 -24.76 23.32 14.73
CA GLU A 117 -24.36 23.58 13.36
C GLU A 117 -24.40 22.29 12.51
N MET A 118 -24.04 21.15 13.09
CA MET A 118 -24.19 19.84 12.45
C MET A 118 -25.65 19.49 12.21
N GLU A 119 -26.55 19.69 13.19
CA GLU A 119 -27.99 19.49 13.02
C GLU A 119 -28.58 20.34 11.88
N MET A 120 -28.15 21.60 11.77
CA MET A 120 -28.52 22.47 10.66
C MET A 120 -28.03 21.92 9.31
N ALA A 121 -26.79 21.44 9.25
CA ALA A 121 -26.23 20.82 8.06
C ALA A 121 -27.01 19.55 7.65
N LEU A 122 -27.33 18.68 8.60
CA LEU A 122 -28.11 17.46 8.35
C LEU A 122 -29.51 17.77 7.82
N LYS A 123 -30.16 18.81 8.36
CA LYS A 123 -31.45 19.29 7.85
C LYS A 123 -31.33 19.77 6.40
N GLU A 124 -30.33 20.61 6.10
CA GLU A 124 -30.10 21.10 4.74
C GLU A 124 -29.74 19.98 3.77
N ILE A 125 -29.01 18.94 4.21
CA ILE A 125 -28.74 17.75 3.39
C ILE A 125 -30.05 17.04 3.06
N ARG A 126 -30.91 16.74 4.05
CA ARG A 126 -32.20 16.09 3.81
C ARG A 126 -33.06 16.86 2.80
N GLU A 127 -33.09 18.19 2.89
CA GLU A 127 -33.81 19.07 1.96
C GLU A 127 -33.20 19.10 0.55
N ALA A 128 -31.87 19.04 0.43
CA ALA A 128 -31.16 19.08 -0.85
C ALA A 128 -31.10 17.73 -1.57
N THR A 129 -31.21 16.63 -0.81
CA THR A 129 -31.23 15.25 -1.31
C THR A 129 -32.63 14.64 -1.13
N ASN A 130 -32.76 13.50 -0.45
CA ASN A 130 -34.03 12.98 0.04
C ASN A 130 -33.92 12.76 1.57
N GLU A 131 -35.06 12.62 2.24
CA GLU A 131 -35.11 12.41 3.69
C GLU A 131 -34.36 11.12 4.11
N ASP A 132 -34.53 10.04 3.34
CA ASP A 132 -33.90 8.73 3.57
C ASP A 132 -32.39 8.70 3.28
N THR A 133 -31.79 9.80 2.81
CA THR A 133 -30.34 9.87 2.56
C THR A 133 -29.54 9.89 3.86
N ILE A 134 -30.12 10.38 4.97
CA ILE A 134 -29.43 10.52 6.26
C ILE A 134 -29.97 9.55 7.30
N SER A 135 -29.11 8.67 7.80
CA SER A 135 -29.35 7.87 9.00
C SER A 135 -28.68 8.48 10.23
N THR A 136 -29.38 8.41 11.34
CA THR A 136 -28.86 8.73 12.68
C THR A 136 -29.10 7.56 13.65
N ASP A 137 -29.31 6.35 13.11
CA ASP A 137 -29.51 5.14 13.91
C ASP A 137 -28.21 4.79 14.65
N PRO A 138 -28.24 4.55 15.98
CA PRO A 138 -27.05 4.18 16.74
C PRO A 138 -26.25 2.99 16.16
N GLU A 139 -26.92 2.00 15.56
CA GLU A 139 -26.25 0.84 14.95
C GLU A 139 -25.48 1.25 13.69
N ASP A 140 -26.07 2.11 12.86
CA ASP A 140 -25.39 2.69 11.69
C ASP A 140 -24.18 3.53 12.11
N LEU A 141 -24.33 4.38 13.13
CA LEU A 141 -23.23 5.20 13.63
C LEU A 141 -22.06 4.32 14.12
N LEU A 142 -22.37 3.23 14.84
CA LEU A 142 -21.36 2.29 15.31
C LEU A 142 -20.67 1.57 14.15
N ALA A 143 -21.43 1.02 13.20
CA ALA A 143 -20.92 0.30 12.04
C ALA A 143 -20.02 1.16 11.13
N HIS A 144 -20.17 2.49 11.19
CA HIS A 144 -19.41 3.45 10.37
C HIS A 144 -18.37 4.26 11.16
N GLY A 145 -18.27 4.07 12.48
CA GLY A 145 -17.27 4.72 13.34
C GLY A 145 -16.27 3.74 13.97
N TYR A 146 -16.61 2.45 14.03
CA TYR A 146 -15.82 1.39 14.63
C TYR A 146 -15.58 0.24 13.64
N SER A 147 -14.41 -0.37 13.68
CA SER A 147 -14.07 -1.54 12.86
C SER A 147 -13.42 -2.63 13.71
N GLU A 148 -13.99 -3.84 13.67
CA GLU A 148 -13.37 -5.03 14.26
C GLU A 148 -12.10 -5.47 13.53
N TRP A 149 -11.88 -4.96 12.32
CA TRP A 149 -10.68 -5.23 11.52
C TRP A 149 -9.50 -4.36 11.93
N SER A 150 -9.76 -3.23 12.59
CA SER A 150 -8.74 -2.25 12.96
C SER A 150 -8.31 -2.43 14.41
N SER A 151 -6.99 -2.51 14.65
CA SER A 151 -6.43 -2.38 16.01
C SER A 151 -6.41 -0.92 16.48
N THR A 152 -6.70 0.02 15.58
CA THR A 152 -6.77 1.46 15.87
C THR A 152 -8.22 1.93 15.73
N ASN A 153 -8.93 2.04 16.85
CA ASN A 153 -10.27 2.63 16.92
C ASN A 153 -10.26 3.84 17.86
N VAL A 154 -11.14 4.81 17.60
CA VAL A 154 -11.37 5.97 18.47
C VAL A 154 -12.76 5.88 19.08
N ASP A 155 -12.96 6.50 20.25
CA ASP A 155 -14.27 6.48 20.92
C ASP A 155 -15.34 7.30 20.18
N GLY A 156 -14.92 8.24 19.32
CA GLY A 156 -15.80 9.12 18.55
C GLY A 156 -16.49 8.39 17.40
N LEU A 157 -17.83 8.46 17.38
CA LEU A 157 -18.69 8.02 16.28
C LEU A 157 -19.08 9.21 15.38
N PRO A 158 -19.47 8.97 14.11
CA PRO A 158 -20.12 10.01 13.31
C PRO A 158 -21.43 10.44 13.96
N VAL A 159 -21.90 11.65 13.64
CA VAL A 159 -23.24 12.13 14.07
C VAL A 159 -24.35 11.67 13.12
N ALA A 160 -23.98 11.27 11.90
CA ALA A 160 -24.88 10.74 10.89
C ALA A 160 -24.13 9.90 9.85
N VAL A 161 -24.85 8.99 9.20
CA VAL A 161 -24.41 8.32 7.98
C VAL A 161 -25.23 8.84 6.80
N ALA A 162 -24.56 9.25 5.73
CA ALA A 162 -25.17 9.66 4.48
C ALA A 162 -25.02 8.56 3.43
N TYR A 163 -26.13 8.19 2.79
CA TYR A 163 -26.18 7.16 1.76
C TYR A 163 -26.57 7.74 0.39
N PRO A 164 -25.66 8.47 -0.30
CA PRO A 164 -25.94 9.03 -1.60
C PRO A 164 -26.12 7.96 -2.68
N LYS A 165 -26.90 8.29 -3.71
CA LYS A 165 -27.21 7.43 -4.86
C LYS A 165 -26.59 7.93 -6.17
N SER A 166 -25.96 9.10 -6.15
CA SER A 166 -25.35 9.71 -7.35
C SER A 166 -24.20 10.65 -7.02
N THR A 167 -23.34 10.91 -8.00
CA THR A 167 -22.28 11.94 -7.91
C THR A 167 -22.82 13.31 -7.54
N GLN A 168 -24.02 13.66 -8.01
CA GLN A 168 -24.67 14.94 -7.71
C GLN A 168 -25.10 15.05 -6.24
N GLU A 169 -25.61 13.96 -5.65
CA GLU A 169 -25.92 13.93 -4.21
C GLU A 169 -24.65 14.04 -3.37
N VAL A 170 -23.58 13.32 -3.74
CA VAL A 170 -22.27 13.43 -3.07
C VAL A 170 -21.75 14.88 -3.12
N SER A 171 -21.88 15.55 -4.28
CA SER A 171 -21.51 16.95 -4.47
C SER A 171 -22.30 17.89 -3.55
N LYS A 172 -23.62 17.70 -3.42
CA LYS A 172 -24.47 18.48 -2.51
C LYS A 172 -24.07 18.26 -1.04
N ILE A 173 -23.86 17.01 -0.63
CA ILE A 173 -23.43 16.67 0.73
C ILE A 173 -22.10 17.35 1.05
N ALA A 174 -21.11 17.25 0.17
CA ALA A 174 -19.80 17.87 0.36
C ALA A 174 -19.90 19.40 0.44
N SER A 175 -20.67 20.02 -0.45
CA SER A 175 -20.86 21.49 -0.45
C SER A 175 -21.54 21.99 0.84
N ILE A 176 -22.54 21.27 1.35
CA ILE A 176 -23.21 21.63 2.61
C ILE A 176 -22.26 21.43 3.80
N CYS A 177 -21.54 20.29 3.84
CA CYS A 177 -20.54 20.05 4.88
C CYS A 177 -19.42 21.09 4.84
N HIS A 178 -19.00 21.56 3.66
CA HIS A 178 -18.06 22.66 3.50
C HIS A 178 -18.58 23.95 4.10
N LYS A 179 -19.82 24.34 3.77
CA LYS A 179 -20.49 25.54 4.28
C LYS A 179 -20.53 25.56 5.81
N TYR A 180 -20.88 24.45 6.44
CA TYR A 180 -21.00 24.34 7.89
C TYR A 180 -19.71 23.91 8.60
N ARG A 181 -18.67 23.52 7.84
CA ARG A 181 -17.41 22.94 8.35
C ARG A 181 -17.62 21.64 9.12
N VAL A 182 -18.47 20.76 8.59
CA VAL A 182 -18.74 19.43 9.13
C VAL A 182 -17.72 18.45 8.55
N PRO A 183 -16.99 17.69 9.38
CA PRO A 183 -16.13 16.61 8.91
C PRO A 183 -16.88 15.57 8.06
N ILE A 184 -16.20 15.03 7.06
CA ILE A 184 -16.69 14.01 6.14
C ILE A 184 -15.74 12.82 6.18
N VAL A 185 -16.23 11.62 6.46
CA VAL A 185 -15.44 10.37 6.40
C VAL A 185 -16.01 9.47 5.31
N PRO A 186 -15.30 9.21 4.20
CA PRO A 186 -15.79 8.31 3.18
C PRO A 186 -15.79 6.85 3.65
N TYR A 187 -16.83 6.13 3.27
CA TYR A 187 -17.03 4.73 3.60
C TYR A 187 -17.46 3.93 2.37
N SER A 188 -16.99 2.69 2.25
CA SER A 188 -17.35 1.80 1.15
C SER A 188 -17.40 0.34 1.61
N GLY A 189 -16.26 -0.34 1.68
CA GLY A 189 -16.19 -1.74 2.13
C GLY A 189 -16.02 -1.92 3.64
N GLY A 190 -15.63 -0.87 4.37
CA GLY A 190 -15.43 -0.91 5.83
C GLY A 190 -14.30 -1.82 6.33
N SER A 191 -13.48 -2.36 5.43
CA SER A 191 -12.52 -3.44 5.74
C SER A 191 -11.07 -2.97 5.92
N SER A 192 -10.83 -1.67 6.02
CA SER A 192 -9.49 -1.09 6.24
C SER A 192 -8.99 -1.30 7.68
N LEU A 193 -7.67 -1.34 7.87
CA LEU A 193 -7.04 -1.82 9.11
C LEU A 193 -6.43 -0.73 10.00
N GLU A 194 -6.25 0.50 9.49
CA GLU A 194 -5.45 1.54 10.16
C GLU A 194 -6.34 2.66 10.76
N GLY A 195 -7.61 2.36 11.06
CA GLY A 195 -8.57 3.35 11.58
C GLY A 195 -9.05 4.36 10.53
N ASN A 196 -9.00 4.00 9.24
CA ASN A 196 -9.32 4.91 8.14
C ASN A 196 -10.77 5.45 8.20
N VAL A 197 -11.70 4.64 8.71
CA VAL A 197 -13.15 4.97 8.85
C VAL A 197 -13.52 5.60 10.20
N SER A 198 -12.60 5.65 11.17
CA SER A 198 -12.88 6.18 12.51
C SER A 198 -13.24 7.67 12.49
N CYS A 199 -14.05 8.17 13.43
CA CYS A 199 -14.55 9.55 13.37
C CYS A 199 -14.06 10.41 14.56
N PRO A 200 -12.75 10.72 14.68
CA PRO A 200 -12.20 11.42 15.87
C PRO A 200 -12.76 12.83 16.08
N TYR A 201 -13.39 13.42 15.06
CA TYR A 201 -14.01 14.74 15.11
C TYR A 201 -15.53 14.69 14.83
N GLY A 202 -16.15 13.51 14.95
CA GLY A 202 -17.55 13.29 14.58
C GLY A 202 -17.79 13.56 13.09
N GLY A 203 -18.89 14.27 12.79
CA GLY A 203 -19.26 14.62 11.43
C GLY A 203 -20.08 13.55 10.71
N VAL A 204 -20.02 13.53 9.37
CA VAL A 204 -20.85 12.66 8.53
C VAL A 204 -19.99 11.57 7.92
N SER A 205 -20.35 10.31 8.15
CA SER A 205 -19.82 9.20 7.34
C SER A 205 -20.59 9.14 6.02
N VAL A 206 -19.90 9.12 4.88
CA VAL A 206 -20.53 9.04 3.55
C VAL A 206 -20.33 7.63 3.02
N ASP A 207 -21.36 6.79 3.14
CA ASP A 207 -21.35 5.42 2.65
C ASP A 207 -21.91 5.36 1.22
N PHE A 208 -21.07 4.91 0.30
CA PHE A 208 -21.44 4.68 -1.09
C PHE A 208 -22.30 3.43 -1.31
N ALA A 209 -22.89 2.81 -0.30
CA ALA A 209 -23.61 1.53 -0.41
C ALA A 209 -24.60 1.46 -1.59
N PHE A 210 -25.29 2.56 -1.92
CA PHE A 210 -26.22 2.65 -3.05
C PHE A 210 -25.61 3.15 -4.37
N MET A 211 -24.27 3.21 -4.45
CA MET A 211 -23.50 3.49 -5.66
C MET A 211 -22.66 2.25 -6.00
N ASP A 212 -23.32 1.17 -6.40
CA ASP A 212 -22.78 -0.19 -6.60
C ASP A 212 -22.94 -0.68 -8.06
N GLN A 213 -23.11 0.22 -9.02
CA GLN A 213 -23.40 -0.14 -10.40
C GLN A 213 -22.16 -0.22 -11.30
N ILE A 214 -22.18 -1.19 -12.24
CA ILE A 214 -21.33 -1.15 -13.44
C ILE A 214 -21.99 -0.18 -14.44
N ILE A 215 -21.39 1.00 -14.61
CA ILE A 215 -21.91 2.07 -15.46
C ILE A 215 -21.74 1.76 -16.95
N THR A 216 -20.55 1.28 -17.34
CA THR A 216 -20.27 0.98 -18.75
C THR A 216 -19.15 -0.05 -18.86
N PHE A 217 -19.27 -0.99 -19.81
CA PHE A 217 -18.26 -1.99 -20.10
C PHE A 217 -17.84 -1.92 -21.56
N HIS A 218 -16.53 -1.77 -21.81
CA HIS A 218 -15.93 -1.65 -23.14
C HIS A 218 -15.00 -2.85 -23.40
N PRO A 219 -15.53 -4.00 -23.87
CA PRO A 219 -14.73 -5.22 -24.04
C PRO A 219 -13.56 -5.02 -25.03
N GLU A 220 -13.81 -4.38 -26.17
CA GLU A 220 -12.79 -4.15 -27.21
C GLU A 220 -11.66 -3.23 -26.75
N ASP A 221 -11.96 -2.30 -25.83
CA ASP A 221 -10.96 -1.40 -25.24
C ASP A 221 -10.35 -1.97 -23.94
N MET A 222 -10.87 -3.12 -23.49
CA MET A 222 -10.56 -3.80 -22.23
C MET A 222 -10.58 -2.85 -21.03
N ASP A 223 -11.66 -2.07 -20.90
CA ASP A 223 -11.89 -1.21 -19.74
C ASP A 223 -13.36 -1.20 -19.29
N ILE A 224 -13.56 -0.75 -18.05
CA ILE A 224 -14.87 -0.71 -17.41
C ILE A 224 -15.01 0.54 -16.54
N VAL A 225 -16.22 1.09 -16.47
CA VAL A 225 -16.60 2.22 -15.62
C VAL A 225 -17.53 1.68 -14.54
N VAL A 226 -17.16 1.88 -13.27
CA VAL A 226 -17.87 1.34 -12.09
C VAL A 226 -18.05 2.41 -11.02
N GLN A 227 -19.04 2.22 -10.16
CA GLN A 227 -19.25 3.02 -8.95
C GLN A 227 -18.47 2.44 -7.74
N PRO A 228 -18.29 3.23 -6.65
CA PRO A 228 -17.36 2.89 -5.57
C PRO A 228 -17.71 1.63 -4.80
N SER A 229 -19.00 1.28 -4.67
CA SER A 229 -19.43 0.12 -3.89
C SER A 229 -19.56 -1.18 -4.68
N VAL A 230 -19.09 -1.21 -5.93
CA VAL A 230 -18.93 -2.47 -6.65
C VAL A 230 -17.92 -3.36 -5.90
N SER A 231 -18.34 -4.57 -5.56
CA SER A 231 -17.46 -5.64 -5.06
C SER A 231 -16.54 -6.11 -6.18
N TRP A 232 -15.23 -6.26 -5.89
CA TRP A 232 -14.28 -6.73 -6.91
C TRP A 232 -14.55 -8.19 -7.32
N MET A 233 -15.09 -9.00 -6.40
CA MET A 233 -15.49 -10.37 -6.68
C MET A 233 -16.70 -10.39 -7.61
N ASP A 234 -17.74 -9.63 -7.28
CA ASP A 234 -18.98 -9.56 -8.07
C ASP A 234 -18.68 -9.01 -9.47
N LEU A 235 -17.80 -8.01 -9.57
CA LEU A 235 -17.29 -7.51 -10.85
C LEU A 235 -16.70 -8.63 -11.70
N ASN A 236 -15.83 -9.46 -11.13
CA ASN A 236 -15.21 -10.57 -11.85
C ASN A 236 -16.22 -11.68 -12.21
N GLU A 237 -17.19 -11.96 -11.34
CA GLU A 237 -18.28 -12.88 -11.65
C GLU A 237 -19.13 -12.38 -12.82
N GLU A 238 -19.47 -11.09 -12.84
CA GLU A 238 -20.21 -10.47 -13.94
C GLU A 238 -19.42 -10.48 -15.26
N LEU A 239 -18.12 -10.20 -15.22
CA LEU A 239 -17.25 -10.28 -16.40
C LEU A 239 -17.16 -11.71 -16.96
N ALA A 240 -17.16 -12.71 -16.08
CA ALA A 240 -17.17 -14.13 -16.44
C ALA A 240 -18.52 -14.56 -17.04
N LYS A 241 -19.66 -14.14 -16.46
CA LYS A 241 -21.01 -14.40 -17.00
C LYS A 241 -21.17 -13.84 -18.41
N ARG A 242 -20.55 -12.68 -18.69
CA ARG A 242 -20.53 -12.04 -20.02
C ARG A 242 -19.62 -12.75 -21.03
N GLN A 243 -18.87 -13.76 -20.63
CA GLN A 243 -17.91 -14.50 -21.47
C GLN A 243 -16.92 -13.58 -22.21
N SER A 244 -16.53 -12.49 -21.55
CA SER A 244 -15.70 -11.45 -22.16
C SER A 244 -14.25 -11.87 -22.43
N GLY A 245 -13.78 -12.94 -21.77
CA GLY A 245 -12.36 -13.29 -21.73
C GLY A 245 -11.50 -12.28 -20.94
N LEU A 246 -12.14 -11.37 -20.19
CA LEU A 246 -11.50 -10.33 -19.40
C LEU A 246 -11.79 -10.48 -17.90
N PHE A 247 -10.91 -9.96 -17.06
CA PHE A 247 -11.07 -9.90 -15.60
C PHE A 247 -10.34 -8.69 -15.00
N PHE A 248 -10.74 -8.26 -13.82
CA PHE A 248 -10.04 -7.29 -12.99
C PHE A 248 -9.08 -8.02 -12.04
N PRO A 249 -7.76 -7.77 -12.10
CA PRO A 249 -6.79 -8.68 -11.49
C PRO A 249 -6.37 -8.38 -10.05
N VAL A 250 -6.67 -7.18 -9.54
CA VAL A 250 -6.34 -6.82 -8.15
C VAL A 250 -7.31 -7.56 -7.22
N ASP A 251 -6.77 -8.40 -6.34
CA ASP A 251 -7.52 -9.39 -5.55
C ASP A 251 -7.25 -9.28 -4.04
N PRO A 252 -7.67 -8.19 -3.38
CA PRO A 252 -7.56 -8.03 -1.93
C PRO A 252 -8.55 -8.96 -1.20
N GLY A 253 -8.71 -8.76 0.12
CA GLY A 253 -9.71 -9.45 0.92
C GLY A 253 -11.13 -9.41 0.32
N PRO A 254 -11.97 -10.46 0.51
CA PRO A 254 -13.29 -10.58 -0.12
C PRO A 254 -14.26 -9.42 0.13
N SER A 255 -14.15 -8.74 1.28
CA SER A 255 -15.03 -7.63 1.66
C SER A 255 -14.70 -6.29 0.99
N ALA A 256 -13.58 -6.21 0.27
CA ALA A 256 -13.14 -4.97 -0.36
C ALA A 256 -14.06 -4.57 -1.54
N LYS A 257 -14.33 -3.26 -1.63
CA LYS A 257 -15.07 -2.64 -2.74
C LYS A 257 -14.17 -1.64 -3.46
N ILE A 258 -14.42 -1.41 -4.75
CA ILE A 258 -13.52 -0.66 -5.64
C ILE A 258 -13.15 0.73 -5.11
N GLY A 259 -14.08 1.44 -4.47
CA GLY A 259 -13.83 2.76 -3.87
C GLY A 259 -12.80 2.72 -2.75
N GLY A 260 -12.94 1.77 -1.82
CA GLY A 260 -11.96 1.53 -0.76
C GLY A 260 -10.59 1.11 -1.32
N MET A 261 -10.59 0.26 -2.35
CA MET A 261 -9.37 -0.15 -3.06
C MET A 261 -8.61 1.05 -3.65
N VAL A 262 -9.33 2.01 -4.28
CA VAL A 262 -8.75 3.28 -4.72
C VAL A 262 -8.23 4.09 -3.53
N GLY A 263 -9.03 4.22 -2.47
CA GLY A 263 -8.69 4.98 -1.28
C GLY A 263 -7.37 4.56 -0.64
N THR A 264 -7.10 3.26 -0.53
CA THR A 264 -5.90 2.72 0.14
C THR A 264 -4.77 2.34 -0.80
N ASN A 265 -4.94 2.51 -2.13
CA ASN A 265 -4.06 1.90 -3.13
C ASN A 265 -3.84 0.40 -2.85
N CYS A 266 -4.93 -0.33 -2.62
CA CYS A 266 -4.81 -1.70 -2.14
C CYS A 266 -3.99 -2.60 -3.08
N SER A 267 -3.47 -3.67 -2.51
CA SER A 267 -2.75 -4.73 -3.21
C SER A 267 -3.58 -6.03 -3.15
N GLY A 268 -2.93 -7.19 -3.16
CA GLY A 268 -3.54 -8.53 -3.23
C GLY A 268 -2.55 -9.55 -3.78
N THR A 269 -2.93 -10.84 -3.75
CA THR A 269 -2.00 -11.94 -4.09
C THR A 269 -1.48 -11.91 -5.53
N ASN A 270 -2.21 -11.28 -6.45
CA ASN A 270 -1.83 -11.19 -7.85
C ASN A 270 -1.00 -9.92 -8.18
N CYS A 271 -0.72 -9.04 -7.22
CA CYS A 271 -0.04 -7.77 -7.47
C CYS A 271 1.39 -7.96 -7.98
N VAL A 272 2.09 -9.01 -7.57
CA VAL A 272 3.38 -9.42 -8.15
C VAL A 272 3.37 -9.51 -9.68
N ARG A 273 2.22 -9.87 -10.27
CA ARG A 273 2.07 -9.98 -11.72
C ARG A 273 1.52 -8.73 -12.38
N TYR A 274 0.58 -8.07 -11.71
CA TYR A 274 -0.31 -7.07 -12.32
C TYR A 274 -0.15 -5.66 -11.77
N GLY A 275 0.56 -5.47 -10.66
CA GLY A 275 0.62 -4.22 -9.91
C GLY A 275 -0.62 -3.98 -9.04
N SER A 276 -0.53 -2.91 -8.25
CA SER A 276 -1.53 -2.47 -7.25
C SER A 276 -2.65 -1.63 -7.88
N MET A 277 -3.61 -1.17 -7.07
CA MET A 277 -4.76 -0.41 -7.56
C MET A 277 -4.40 0.80 -8.46
N LYS A 278 -3.35 1.57 -8.12
CA LYS A 278 -2.88 2.72 -8.93
C LYS A 278 -2.56 2.35 -10.37
N ASP A 279 -2.10 1.13 -10.58
CA ASP A 279 -1.69 0.65 -11.89
C ASP A 279 -2.93 0.38 -12.75
N TRP A 280 -4.09 0.11 -12.16
CA TRP A 280 -5.32 -0.28 -12.85
C TRP A 280 -6.31 0.85 -13.10
N VAL A 281 -6.14 2.00 -12.43
CA VAL A 281 -7.00 3.18 -12.61
C VAL A 281 -6.65 3.94 -13.90
N ILE A 282 -7.61 4.01 -14.83
CA ILE A 282 -7.54 4.88 -16.00
C ILE A 282 -7.90 6.30 -15.60
N ASN A 283 -9.05 6.56 -14.98
CA ASN A 283 -9.41 7.89 -14.49
C ASN A 283 -10.46 7.78 -13.37
N LEU A 284 -10.65 8.87 -12.65
CA LEU A 284 -11.58 8.99 -11.54
C LEU A 284 -12.47 10.22 -11.76
N THR A 285 -13.75 10.10 -11.41
CA THR A 285 -14.61 11.24 -11.07
C THR A 285 -14.55 11.43 -9.56
N VAL A 286 -14.22 12.64 -9.12
CA VAL A 286 -14.00 12.97 -7.70
C VAL A 286 -14.79 14.20 -7.34
N VAL A 287 -15.46 14.17 -6.19
CA VAL A 287 -16.08 15.32 -5.52
C VAL A 287 -15.09 15.88 -4.50
N LEU A 288 -14.69 17.13 -4.67
CA LEU A 288 -13.77 17.83 -3.77
C LEU A 288 -14.49 18.34 -2.51
N SER A 289 -13.72 18.89 -1.57
CA SER A 289 -14.23 19.36 -0.27
C SER A 289 -15.38 20.35 -0.36
N ASP A 290 -15.41 21.20 -1.39
CA ASP A 290 -16.42 22.22 -1.64
C ASP A 290 -17.63 21.74 -2.46
N GLY A 291 -17.63 20.46 -2.86
CA GLY A 291 -18.62 19.86 -3.75
C GLY A 291 -18.27 19.94 -5.23
N THR A 292 -17.14 20.54 -5.63
CA THR A 292 -16.71 20.60 -7.04
C THR A 292 -16.49 19.19 -7.58
N ILE A 293 -17.12 18.87 -8.72
CA ILE A 293 -16.93 17.59 -9.42
C ILE A 293 -15.83 17.75 -10.47
N ILE A 294 -14.77 16.94 -10.34
CA ILE A 294 -13.69 16.89 -11.32
C ILE A 294 -13.58 15.49 -11.94
N LYS A 295 -12.99 15.42 -13.14
CA LYS A 295 -12.52 14.17 -13.75
C LYS A 295 -11.01 14.24 -13.95
N THR A 296 -10.26 13.31 -13.37
CA THR A 296 -8.79 13.39 -13.28
C THR A 296 -8.10 13.38 -14.64
N LYS A 297 -8.64 12.66 -15.61
CA LYS A 297 -8.28 12.73 -17.04
C LYS A 297 -9.34 12.04 -17.92
N ARG A 298 -9.17 12.12 -19.24
CA ARG A 298 -9.98 11.40 -20.23
C ARG A 298 -9.63 9.90 -20.27
N ARG A 299 -10.45 9.09 -20.96
CA ARG A 299 -10.35 7.61 -21.04
C ARG A 299 -9.08 7.02 -21.70
N PRO A 300 -8.36 7.69 -22.62
CA PRO A 300 -7.17 7.07 -23.21
C PRO A 300 -6.14 6.62 -22.18
N ARG A 301 -5.61 5.40 -22.34
CA ARG A 301 -4.62 4.80 -21.40
C ARG A 301 -3.35 5.64 -21.26
N LYS A 302 -2.97 6.36 -22.31
CA LYS A 302 -1.84 7.28 -22.33
C LYS A 302 -2.33 8.72 -22.45
N SER A 303 -1.80 9.58 -21.58
CA SER A 303 -2.01 11.02 -21.64
C SER A 303 -0.83 11.71 -20.97
N SER A 304 -0.43 12.85 -21.54
CA SER A 304 0.53 13.80 -20.95
C SER A 304 -0.09 15.20 -20.84
N ALA A 305 -1.42 15.28 -20.87
CA ALA A 305 -2.16 16.53 -20.73
C ALA A 305 -2.23 16.93 -19.25
N GLY A 306 -1.29 17.75 -18.80
CA GLY A 306 -1.23 18.26 -17.42
C GLY A 306 -0.69 17.25 -16.41
N TYR A 307 -0.94 17.51 -15.12
CA TYR A 307 -0.50 16.66 -14.02
C TYR A 307 -1.32 15.37 -13.93
N ASN A 308 -0.69 14.27 -13.50
CA ASN A 308 -1.38 13.00 -13.29
C ASN A 308 -2.13 13.00 -11.95
N LEU A 309 -3.36 13.53 -11.95
CA LEU A 309 -4.17 13.61 -10.74
C LEU A 309 -4.63 12.24 -10.20
N ASN A 310 -4.59 11.14 -10.99
CA ASN A 310 -4.89 9.81 -10.47
C ASN A 310 -4.00 9.46 -9.27
N SER A 311 -2.69 9.74 -9.39
CA SER A 311 -1.71 9.45 -8.34
C SER A 311 -1.86 10.32 -7.09
N LEU A 312 -2.69 11.36 -7.16
CA LEU A 312 -3.02 12.19 -6.00
C LEU A 312 -4.16 11.57 -5.18
N PHE A 313 -5.16 10.98 -5.84
CA PHE A 313 -6.35 10.45 -5.18
C PHE A 313 -6.25 8.96 -4.82
N VAL A 314 -5.54 8.16 -5.63
CA VAL A 314 -5.29 6.76 -5.30
C VAL A 314 -4.31 6.68 -4.14
N GLY A 315 -4.69 6.04 -3.03
CA GLY A 315 -3.90 6.03 -1.80
C GLY A 315 -4.07 7.27 -0.93
N SER A 316 -5.00 8.17 -1.26
CA SER A 316 -5.26 9.38 -0.44
C SER A 316 -6.12 9.13 0.79
N GLU A 317 -6.67 7.93 0.95
CA GLU A 317 -7.51 7.51 2.07
C GLU A 317 -8.72 8.43 2.32
N GLY A 318 -9.25 9.03 1.25
CA GLY A 318 -10.39 9.94 1.33
C GLY A 318 -10.06 11.32 1.88
N THR A 319 -8.78 11.63 2.10
CA THR A 319 -8.36 12.91 2.69
C THR A 319 -8.38 14.06 1.69
N LEU A 320 -8.46 13.78 0.39
CA LEU A 320 -8.43 14.80 -0.66
C LEU A 320 -9.75 14.94 -1.44
N GLY A 321 -10.70 14.03 -1.24
CA GLY A 321 -11.99 14.04 -1.91
C GLY A 321 -12.69 12.68 -1.93
N LEU A 322 -13.90 12.68 -2.47
CA LEU A 322 -14.80 11.53 -2.54
C LEU A 322 -14.83 10.99 -3.97
N VAL A 323 -14.33 9.78 -4.18
CA VAL A 323 -14.32 9.13 -5.52
C VAL A 323 -15.71 8.55 -5.79
N THR A 324 -16.36 8.94 -6.90
CA THR A 324 -17.74 8.54 -7.22
C THR A 324 -17.91 7.72 -8.50
N GLU A 325 -16.90 7.71 -9.37
CA GLU A 325 -16.86 6.87 -10.58
C GLU A 325 -15.40 6.51 -10.87
N ILE A 326 -15.14 5.24 -11.18
CA ILE A 326 -13.82 4.70 -11.41
C ILE A 326 -13.79 4.03 -12.79
N THR A 327 -12.91 4.50 -13.68
CA THR A 327 -12.60 3.79 -14.92
C THR A 327 -11.39 2.90 -14.70
N LEU A 328 -11.54 1.57 -14.86
CA LEU A 328 -10.51 0.56 -14.65
C LEU A 328 -10.10 -0.11 -15.96
N LYS A 329 -8.82 -0.45 -16.08
CA LYS A 329 -8.36 -1.42 -17.08
C LYS A 329 -8.86 -2.83 -16.70
N LEU A 330 -8.90 -3.72 -17.69
CA LEU A 330 -9.11 -5.15 -17.50
C LEU A 330 -7.96 -5.96 -18.11
N ALA A 331 -7.66 -7.11 -17.50
CA ALA A 331 -6.68 -8.08 -17.95
C ALA A 331 -7.36 -9.19 -18.76
N VAL A 332 -6.61 -9.85 -19.63
CA VAL A 332 -7.08 -11.05 -20.34
C VAL A 332 -6.97 -12.26 -19.42
N VAL A 333 -8.01 -13.08 -19.37
CA VAL A 333 -7.99 -14.36 -18.64
C VAL A 333 -6.91 -15.27 -19.25
N PRO A 334 -5.90 -15.70 -18.48
CA PRO A 334 -4.86 -16.63 -18.92
C PRO A 334 -5.42 -17.97 -19.42
N GLN A 335 -4.71 -18.58 -20.39
CA GLN A 335 -5.09 -19.89 -20.95
C GLN A 335 -4.91 -21.03 -19.96
N GLU A 336 -3.86 -20.94 -19.13
CA GLU A 336 -3.48 -21.96 -18.16
C GLU A 336 -3.21 -21.33 -16.80
N TYR A 337 -3.64 -22.01 -15.74
CA TYR A 337 -3.27 -21.75 -14.36
C TYR A 337 -2.67 -23.01 -13.75
N SER A 338 -1.67 -22.85 -12.88
CA SER A 338 -1.14 -23.94 -12.06
C SER A 338 -0.81 -23.44 -10.66
N VAL A 339 -1.02 -24.28 -9.66
CA VAL A 339 -0.69 -23.98 -8.26
C VAL A 339 0.36 -24.97 -7.79
N ALA A 340 1.37 -24.48 -7.09
CA ALA A 340 2.38 -25.30 -6.46
C ALA A 340 2.63 -24.89 -5.02
N VAL A 341 2.96 -25.85 -4.18
CA VAL A 341 3.34 -25.65 -2.77
C VAL A 341 4.69 -26.29 -2.50
N VAL A 342 5.55 -25.60 -1.76
CA VAL A 342 6.86 -26.10 -1.34
C VAL A 342 7.14 -25.72 0.11
N THR A 343 7.61 -26.69 0.88
CA THR A 343 8.00 -26.51 2.28
C THR A 343 9.50 -26.31 2.42
N PHE A 344 9.92 -25.56 3.43
CA PHE A 344 11.32 -25.26 3.73
C PHE A 344 11.67 -25.59 5.19
N PRO A 345 12.94 -25.86 5.51
CA PRO A 345 13.38 -26.09 6.88
C PRO A 345 13.27 -24.85 7.77
N THR A 346 13.42 -23.65 7.21
CA THR A 346 13.39 -22.37 7.93
C THR A 346 12.65 -21.30 7.13
N ILE A 347 12.12 -20.28 7.81
CA ILE A 347 11.45 -19.15 7.15
C ILE A 347 12.45 -18.33 6.30
N ARG A 348 13.72 -18.26 6.72
CA ARG A 348 14.81 -17.63 5.96
C ARG A 348 15.05 -18.32 4.62
N ASP A 349 15.09 -19.66 4.62
CA ASP A 349 15.25 -20.45 3.40
C ASP A 349 14.11 -20.16 2.39
N ALA A 350 12.86 -20.12 2.89
CA ALA A 350 11.69 -19.78 2.08
C ALA A 350 11.76 -18.35 1.51
N ALA A 351 12.01 -17.35 2.36
CA ALA A 351 12.10 -15.95 1.93
C ALA A 351 13.27 -15.71 0.95
N ALA A 352 14.40 -16.39 1.15
CA ALA A 352 15.54 -16.33 0.22
C ALA A 352 15.21 -16.93 -1.15
N ALA A 353 14.47 -18.04 -1.18
CA ALA A 353 13.99 -18.65 -2.42
C ALA A 353 13.05 -17.70 -3.17
N ALA A 354 12.09 -17.07 -2.48
CA ALA A 354 11.18 -16.09 -3.06
C ALA A 354 11.95 -14.92 -3.69
N ALA A 355 12.90 -14.34 -2.95
CA ALA A 355 13.75 -13.27 -3.49
C ALA A 355 14.61 -13.74 -4.68
N GLY A 356 15.07 -14.99 -4.68
CA GLY A 356 15.77 -15.63 -5.81
C GLY A 356 14.92 -15.71 -7.07
N VAL A 357 13.64 -16.11 -6.93
CA VAL A 357 12.67 -16.16 -8.05
C VAL A 357 12.48 -14.78 -8.67
N MET A 358 12.29 -13.74 -7.85
CA MET A 358 12.10 -12.37 -8.35
C MET A 358 13.35 -11.83 -9.04
N ARG A 359 14.55 -12.06 -8.47
CA ARG A 359 15.82 -11.64 -9.09
C ARG A 359 16.14 -12.37 -10.39
N ALA A 360 15.62 -13.58 -10.58
CA ALA A 360 15.72 -14.32 -11.83
C ALA A 360 14.75 -13.79 -12.92
N GLY A 361 13.87 -12.83 -12.59
CA GLY A 361 12.91 -12.25 -13.53
C GLY A 361 11.76 -13.19 -13.91
N ILE A 362 11.56 -14.26 -13.14
CA ILE A 362 10.54 -15.27 -13.43
C ILE A 362 9.16 -14.71 -13.12
N GLN A 363 8.26 -14.77 -14.10
CA GLN A 363 6.90 -14.27 -13.95
C GLN A 363 6.02 -15.32 -13.25
N VAL A 364 5.59 -15.00 -12.04
CA VAL A 364 4.58 -15.75 -11.27
C VAL A 364 3.30 -14.94 -11.22
N ALA A 365 2.16 -15.63 -11.09
CA ALA A 365 0.87 -14.98 -10.91
C ALA A 365 0.65 -14.58 -9.44
N ALA A 366 1.18 -15.37 -8.50
CA ALA A 366 1.22 -15.06 -7.07
C ALA A 366 2.39 -15.81 -6.43
N MET A 367 2.97 -15.24 -5.36
CA MET A 367 4.00 -15.88 -4.55
C MET A 367 3.84 -15.46 -3.10
N GLU A 368 3.31 -16.38 -2.30
CA GLU A 368 2.89 -16.15 -0.93
C GLU A 368 3.71 -16.99 0.03
N ILE A 369 4.00 -16.46 1.22
CA ILE A 369 4.66 -17.18 2.31
C ILE A 369 3.71 -17.38 3.49
N MET A 370 3.86 -18.48 4.22
CA MET A 370 3.27 -18.72 5.53
C MET A 370 4.31 -19.40 6.41
N ASP A 371 4.43 -18.97 7.67
CA ASP A 371 5.28 -19.65 8.65
C ASP A 371 4.62 -20.94 9.18
N GLU A 372 5.37 -21.71 9.96
CA GLU A 372 4.89 -22.96 10.55
C GLU A 372 3.70 -22.75 11.50
N VAL A 373 3.65 -21.60 12.20
CA VAL A 373 2.55 -21.26 13.10
C VAL A 373 1.28 -21.07 12.28
N GLN A 374 1.33 -20.30 11.19
CA GLN A 374 0.19 -20.10 10.31
C GLN A 374 -0.26 -21.41 9.65
N MET A 375 0.67 -22.30 9.27
CA MET A 375 0.32 -23.61 8.72
C MET A 375 -0.38 -24.50 9.76
N LYS A 376 0.05 -24.46 11.02
CA LYS A 376 -0.62 -25.13 12.14
C LYS A 376 -2.03 -24.59 12.36
N VAL A 377 -2.24 -23.29 12.20
CA VAL A 377 -3.56 -22.65 12.31
C VAL A 377 -4.54 -23.13 11.27
N VAL A 378 -4.09 -23.27 10.02
CA VAL A 378 -4.92 -23.85 8.95
C VAL A 378 -5.35 -25.27 9.31
N ASN A 379 -4.46 -26.10 9.87
CA ASN A 379 -4.82 -27.44 10.35
C ASN A 379 -5.85 -27.40 11.49
N LEU A 380 -5.62 -26.57 12.51
CA LEU A 380 -6.47 -26.49 13.71
C LEU A 380 -7.89 -25.99 13.39
N SER A 381 -8.01 -25.01 12.50
CA SER A 381 -9.31 -24.46 12.06
C SER A 381 -10.15 -25.46 11.25
N LYS A 382 -9.53 -26.52 10.73
CA LYS A 382 -10.13 -27.51 9.81
C LYS A 382 -10.68 -26.90 8.51
N SER A 383 -10.31 -25.66 8.16
CA SER A 383 -10.79 -24.97 6.95
C SER A 383 -10.40 -25.68 5.65
N THR A 384 -9.35 -26.52 5.67
CA THR A 384 -8.92 -27.33 4.52
C THR A 384 -9.12 -28.84 4.72
N ALA A 385 -9.94 -29.26 5.68
CA ALA A 385 -10.19 -30.69 5.93
C ALA A 385 -10.75 -31.39 4.68
N PRO A 386 -10.43 -32.68 4.45
CA PRO A 386 -9.66 -33.60 5.30
C PRO A 386 -8.13 -33.49 5.13
N ARG A 387 -7.64 -32.52 4.34
CA ARG A 387 -6.20 -32.36 4.11
C ARG A 387 -5.51 -31.85 5.38
N GLN A 388 -4.38 -32.47 5.71
CA GLN A 388 -3.48 -32.04 6.78
C GLN A 388 -2.16 -31.57 6.18
N TRP A 389 -1.75 -30.37 6.56
CA TRP A 389 -0.53 -29.73 6.06
C TRP A 389 0.65 -30.04 6.97
N LYS A 390 1.86 -30.04 6.39
CA LYS A 390 3.09 -30.01 7.18
C LYS A 390 3.21 -28.63 7.82
N GLU A 391 3.44 -28.60 9.14
CA GLU A 391 3.64 -27.38 9.92
C GLU A 391 5.08 -26.92 9.77
N LEU A 392 5.42 -26.45 8.57
CA LEU A 392 6.73 -25.93 8.18
C LEU A 392 6.55 -24.62 7.42
N PRO A 393 7.57 -23.73 7.40
CA PRO A 393 7.59 -22.59 6.51
C PRO A 393 7.30 -23.01 5.07
N THR A 394 6.35 -22.35 4.43
CA THR A 394 5.79 -22.81 3.15
C THR A 394 5.64 -21.64 2.18
N LEU A 395 6.07 -21.84 0.93
CA LEU A 395 5.73 -20.95 -0.18
C LEU A 395 4.59 -21.56 -1.02
N PHE A 396 3.66 -20.69 -1.40
CA PHE A 396 2.58 -20.98 -2.33
C PHE A 396 2.80 -20.18 -3.61
N PHE A 397 2.75 -20.86 -4.74
CA PHE A 397 2.90 -20.24 -6.06
C PHE A 397 1.62 -20.41 -6.87
N LYS A 398 1.21 -19.35 -7.56
CA LYS A 398 0.38 -19.47 -8.76
C LYS A 398 1.23 -19.16 -9.98
N PHE A 399 1.05 -19.94 -11.03
CA PHE A 399 1.57 -19.70 -12.35
C PHE A 399 0.41 -19.44 -13.29
N SER A 400 0.57 -18.51 -14.22
CA SER A 400 -0.41 -18.24 -15.27
C SER A 400 0.26 -17.90 -16.59
N GLY A 401 -0.41 -18.24 -17.69
CA GLY A 401 0.07 -17.92 -19.04
C GLY A 401 -0.36 -18.97 -20.06
N THR A 402 0.53 -19.27 -21.00
CA THR A 402 0.39 -20.42 -21.90
C THR A 402 0.89 -21.68 -21.21
N LYS A 403 0.44 -22.85 -21.66
CA LYS A 403 0.90 -24.15 -21.15
C LYS A 403 2.43 -24.31 -21.18
N ALA A 404 3.09 -23.80 -22.23
CA ALA A 404 4.54 -23.86 -22.37
C ALA A 404 5.25 -22.95 -21.33
N SER A 405 4.78 -21.70 -21.19
CA SER A 405 5.36 -20.75 -20.24
C SER A 405 5.17 -21.20 -18.79
N VAL A 406 3.99 -21.72 -18.45
CA VAL A 406 3.73 -22.27 -17.10
C VAL A 406 4.69 -23.42 -16.80
N LYS A 407 4.88 -24.36 -17.73
CA LYS A 407 5.81 -25.48 -17.56
C LYS A 407 7.27 -25.01 -17.36
N GLU A 408 7.70 -24.02 -18.14
CA GLU A 408 9.05 -23.45 -18.04
C GLU A 408 9.27 -22.73 -16.71
N ASN A 409 8.33 -21.85 -16.31
CA ASN A 409 8.39 -21.13 -15.05
C ASN A 409 8.43 -22.08 -13.85
N ILE A 410 7.62 -23.14 -13.88
CA ILE A 410 7.64 -24.18 -12.85
C ILE A 410 9.03 -24.82 -12.73
N ALA A 411 9.67 -25.18 -13.84
CA ALA A 411 10.98 -25.83 -13.83
C ALA A 411 12.06 -24.90 -13.25
N MET A 412 12.05 -23.62 -13.64
CA MET A 412 12.98 -22.62 -13.11
C MET A 412 12.77 -22.36 -11.61
N VAL A 413 11.52 -22.17 -11.18
CA VAL A 413 11.19 -21.94 -9.76
C VAL A 413 11.53 -23.16 -8.91
N SER A 414 11.29 -24.38 -9.41
CA SER A 414 11.67 -25.61 -8.71
C SER A 414 13.18 -25.72 -8.50
N SER A 415 13.98 -25.32 -9.50
CA SER A 415 15.44 -25.30 -9.41
C SER A 415 15.93 -24.33 -8.32
N ILE A 416 15.37 -23.12 -8.28
CA ILE A 416 15.70 -22.10 -7.27
C ILE A 416 15.28 -22.56 -5.88
N ALA A 417 14.06 -23.06 -5.72
CA ALA A 417 13.60 -23.55 -4.43
C ALA A 417 14.51 -24.67 -3.91
N LYS A 418 14.94 -25.59 -4.77
CA LYS A 418 15.89 -26.65 -4.41
C LYS A 418 17.26 -26.10 -3.99
N SER A 419 17.79 -25.06 -4.66
CA SER A 419 19.06 -24.44 -4.25
C SER A 419 18.97 -23.75 -2.87
N HIS A 420 17.75 -23.43 -2.44
CA HIS A 420 17.44 -22.91 -1.11
C HIS A 420 16.82 -23.96 -0.18
N ARG A 421 17.14 -25.25 -0.37
CA ARG A 421 16.73 -26.37 0.51
C ARG A 421 15.23 -26.63 0.57
N GLY A 422 14.45 -26.13 -0.39
CA GLY A 422 13.03 -26.45 -0.54
C GLY A 422 12.80 -27.93 -0.84
N SER A 423 11.68 -28.45 -0.37
CA SER A 423 11.23 -29.81 -0.67
C SER A 423 10.86 -29.98 -2.15
N SER A 424 10.51 -31.21 -2.54
CA SER A 424 9.79 -31.42 -3.80
C SER A 424 8.49 -30.61 -3.82
N PHE A 425 8.13 -30.08 -4.98
CA PHE A 425 6.90 -29.33 -5.18
C PHE A 425 5.71 -30.28 -5.17
N GLU A 426 4.64 -29.87 -4.51
CA GLU A 426 3.32 -30.46 -4.68
C GLU A 426 2.55 -29.62 -5.70
N PHE A 427 2.25 -30.21 -6.86
CA PHE A 427 1.54 -29.55 -7.95
C PHE A 427 0.10 -29.99 -8.01
N ALA A 428 -0.78 -29.03 -8.28
CA ALA A 428 -2.15 -29.36 -8.65
C ALA A 428 -2.21 -29.98 -10.06
N LYS A 429 -2.86 -31.14 -10.16
CA LYS A 429 -3.10 -31.90 -11.40
C LYS A 429 -4.35 -31.42 -12.13
N ASP A 430 -5.30 -30.85 -11.40
CA ASP A 430 -6.58 -30.38 -11.93
C ASP A 430 -7.09 -29.14 -11.18
N ALA A 431 -8.18 -28.55 -11.67
CA ALA A 431 -8.78 -27.33 -11.10
C ALA A 431 -9.26 -27.52 -9.64
N ARG A 432 -9.67 -28.73 -9.25
CA ARG A 432 -10.10 -29.02 -7.88
C ARG A 432 -8.89 -29.00 -6.95
N GLU A 433 -7.79 -29.61 -7.35
CA GLU A 433 -6.54 -29.60 -6.59
C GLU A 433 -5.93 -28.20 -6.54
N GLN A 434 -6.05 -27.40 -7.60
CA GLN A 434 -5.63 -25.99 -7.57
C GLN A 434 -6.38 -25.20 -6.50
N LYS A 435 -7.72 -25.36 -6.45
CA LYS A 435 -8.56 -24.71 -5.44
C LYS A 435 -8.20 -25.18 -4.04
N LEU A 436 -7.93 -26.47 -3.85
CA LEU A 436 -7.55 -27.04 -2.55
C LEU A 436 -6.16 -26.58 -2.08
N LEU A 437 -5.16 -26.56 -2.97
CA LEU A 437 -3.82 -26.11 -2.59
C LEU A 437 -3.81 -24.62 -2.25
N TRP A 438 -4.55 -23.82 -3.02
CA TRP A 438 -4.65 -22.38 -2.77
C TRP A 438 -5.55 -22.02 -1.59
N SER A 439 -6.49 -22.89 -1.18
CA SER A 439 -7.41 -22.57 -0.09
C SER A 439 -6.69 -22.39 1.25
N ALA A 440 -5.56 -23.08 1.51
CA ALA A 440 -4.78 -22.83 2.73
C ALA A 440 -4.36 -21.37 2.88
N ARG A 441 -3.92 -20.75 1.79
CA ARG A 441 -3.58 -19.33 1.78
C ARG A 441 -4.82 -18.44 1.86
N LYS A 442 -5.90 -18.79 1.15
CA LYS A 442 -7.15 -18.00 1.14
C LYS A 442 -7.85 -17.98 2.50
N GLU A 443 -7.82 -19.09 3.22
CA GLU A 443 -8.48 -19.25 4.52
C GLU A 443 -7.63 -18.74 5.70
N SER A 444 -6.37 -18.39 5.48
CA SER A 444 -5.41 -18.02 6.55
C SER A 444 -5.94 -17.01 7.58
N LEU A 445 -6.52 -15.89 7.13
CA LEU A 445 -7.11 -14.87 8.01
C LEU A 445 -8.32 -15.42 8.78
N TRP A 446 -9.23 -16.11 8.10
CA TRP A 446 -10.42 -16.69 8.73
C TRP A 446 -10.07 -17.77 9.75
N SER A 447 -9.06 -18.60 9.44
CA SER A 447 -8.52 -19.61 10.35
C SER A 447 -7.93 -18.97 11.61
N MET A 448 -7.26 -17.82 11.49
CA MET A 448 -6.75 -17.06 12.65
C MET A 448 -7.90 -16.50 13.50
N LEU A 449 -8.88 -15.87 12.86
CA LEU A 449 -10.04 -15.30 13.55
C LEU A 449 -10.90 -16.37 14.22
N ALA A 450 -11.04 -17.55 13.63
CA ALA A 450 -11.77 -18.68 14.21
C ALA A 450 -11.11 -19.23 15.50
N LEU A 451 -9.82 -18.99 15.70
CA LEU A 451 -9.08 -19.37 16.90
C LEU A 451 -9.07 -18.27 17.98
N ARG A 452 -9.66 -17.11 17.70
CA ARG A 452 -9.77 -15.99 18.64
C ARG A 452 -10.60 -16.41 19.85
N LYS A 453 -10.05 -16.21 21.05
CA LYS A 453 -10.83 -16.34 22.29
C LYS A 453 -11.68 -15.09 22.49
N ASN A 454 -12.81 -15.23 23.16
CA ASN A 454 -13.65 -14.09 23.52
C ASN A 454 -12.82 -13.06 24.29
N GLY A 455 -12.83 -11.81 23.83
CA GLY A 455 -12.08 -10.70 24.46
C GLY A 455 -10.67 -10.48 23.91
N SER A 456 -10.05 -11.45 23.25
CA SER A 456 -8.77 -11.24 22.56
C SER A 456 -8.96 -10.34 21.34
N GLU A 457 -7.91 -9.72 20.81
CA GLU A 457 -7.85 -8.87 19.62
C GLU A 457 -6.74 -9.38 18.69
N VAL A 458 -6.75 -8.96 17.42
CA VAL A 458 -5.69 -9.29 16.45
C VAL A 458 -5.11 -8.00 15.91
N TRP A 459 -3.82 -7.76 16.16
CA TRP A 459 -3.08 -6.72 15.49
C TRP A 459 -2.53 -7.27 14.17
N SER A 460 -3.11 -6.84 13.06
CA SER A 460 -2.58 -7.12 11.72
C SER A 460 -1.79 -5.90 11.24
N THR A 461 -0.56 -6.11 10.80
CA THR A 461 0.31 -5.04 10.30
C THR A 461 1.19 -5.57 9.19
N ASP A 462 1.79 -4.66 8.44
CA ASP A 462 2.57 -4.95 7.24
C ASP A 462 3.76 -4.00 7.08
N VAL A 463 4.80 -4.48 6.41
CA VAL A 463 5.92 -3.68 5.89
C VAL A 463 6.38 -4.27 4.56
N ALA A 464 7.10 -3.48 3.76
CA ALA A 464 7.77 -4.00 2.57
C ALA A 464 9.23 -3.54 2.52
N VAL A 465 10.10 -4.38 1.97
CA VAL A 465 11.54 -4.10 1.85
C VAL A 465 12.06 -4.49 0.46
N PRO A 466 13.22 -3.95 0.02
CA PRO A 466 13.92 -4.47 -1.13
C PRO A 466 14.19 -5.98 -1.02
N PHE A 467 14.10 -6.71 -2.14
CA PHE A 467 14.30 -8.18 -2.16
C PHE A 467 15.65 -8.65 -1.59
N SER A 468 16.67 -7.80 -1.58
CA SER A 468 17.97 -8.08 -0.97
C SER A 468 17.90 -8.24 0.56
N ARG A 469 16.86 -7.70 1.20
CA ARG A 469 16.67 -7.66 2.65
C ARG A 469 15.49 -8.52 3.14
N LEU A 470 14.69 -9.06 2.23
CA LEU A 470 13.46 -9.80 2.54
C LEU A 470 13.68 -10.98 3.51
N ALA A 471 14.72 -11.79 3.27
CA ALA A 471 15.02 -12.93 4.14
C ALA A 471 15.48 -12.50 5.54
N ASP A 472 16.25 -11.41 5.63
CA ASP A 472 16.76 -10.89 6.90
C ASP A 472 15.65 -10.32 7.76
N ILE A 473 14.77 -9.48 7.19
CA ILE A 473 13.69 -8.87 7.97
C ILE A 473 12.70 -9.91 8.48
N ILE A 474 12.29 -10.87 7.63
CA ILE A 474 11.32 -11.91 8.01
C ILE A 474 11.88 -12.80 9.13
N GLU A 475 13.16 -13.18 9.06
CA GLU A 475 13.79 -13.98 10.10
C GLU A 475 13.88 -13.24 11.45
N LEU A 476 14.31 -11.97 11.42
CA LEU A 476 14.42 -11.15 12.62
C LEU A 476 13.05 -10.88 13.24
N SER A 477 12.05 -10.59 12.42
CA SER A 477 10.65 -10.42 12.83
C SER A 477 10.09 -11.69 13.45
N LYS A 478 10.29 -12.84 12.79
CA LYS A 478 9.85 -14.14 13.31
C LYS A 478 10.44 -14.44 14.68
N LYS A 479 11.74 -14.23 14.84
CA LYS A 479 12.42 -14.43 16.13
C LYS A 479 11.81 -13.55 17.23
N GLU A 480 11.58 -12.27 16.93
CA GLU A 480 10.99 -11.35 17.89
C GLU A 480 9.56 -11.70 18.27
N MET A 481 8.74 -12.13 17.30
CA MET A 481 7.39 -12.63 17.55
C MET A 481 7.41 -13.89 18.43
N ASP A 482 8.33 -14.83 18.20
CA ASP A 482 8.45 -16.05 19.01
C ASP A 482 8.82 -15.73 20.47
N ASP A 483 9.61 -14.67 20.68
CA ASP A 483 10.02 -14.18 22.00
C ASP A 483 8.88 -13.46 22.77
N LEU A 484 7.75 -13.13 22.12
CA LEU A 484 6.61 -12.47 22.79
C LEU A 484 5.91 -13.37 23.81
N GLY A 485 5.96 -14.70 23.61
CA GLY A 485 5.13 -15.66 24.34
C GLY A 485 3.63 -15.53 24.01
N LEU A 486 3.29 -14.81 22.95
CA LEU A 486 1.95 -14.64 22.43
C LEU A 486 1.79 -15.44 21.14
N PHE A 487 0.55 -15.68 20.74
CA PHE A 487 0.29 -16.32 19.47
C PHE A 487 0.43 -15.29 18.34
N ALA A 488 1.44 -15.50 17.50
CA ALA A 488 1.80 -14.61 16.41
C ALA A 488 2.24 -15.43 15.19
N SER A 489 1.91 -14.95 13.99
CA SER A 489 2.27 -15.63 12.74
C SER A 489 2.69 -14.66 11.66
N ILE A 490 3.49 -15.17 10.72
CA ILE A 490 3.84 -14.49 9.47
C ILE A 490 3.08 -15.10 8.30
N LEU A 491 2.56 -14.22 7.46
CA LEU A 491 2.15 -14.52 6.10
C LEU A 491 2.53 -13.36 5.18
N GLY A 492 2.49 -13.54 3.87
CA GLY A 492 2.45 -12.37 3.00
C GLY A 492 2.82 -12.53 1.55
N HIS A 493 2.70 -11.39 0.87
CA HIS A 493 2.94 -11.15 -0.55
C HIS A 493 4.44 -11.00 -0.84
N VAL A 494 5.22 -12.04 -0.58
CA VAL A 494 6.69 -12.00 -0.72
C VAL A 494 7.17 -11.79 -2.15
N GLY A 495 6.29 -12.00 -3.14
CA GLY A 495 6.53 -11.59 -4.53
C GLY A 495 6.74 -10.09 -4.71
N ASP A 496 6.17 -9.27 -3.84
CA ASP A 496 6.28 -7.82 -3.85
C ASP A 496 7.24 -7.28 -2.77
N GLY A 497 7.93 -8.19 -2.06
CA GLY A 497 8.80 -7.83 -0.93
C GLY A 497 8.03 -7.43 0.33
N ASN A 498 6.73 -7.72 0.37
CA ASN A 498 5.81 -7.39 1.46
C ASN A 498 5.48 -8.63 2.31
N PHE A 499 5.46 -8.46 3.62
CA PHE A 499 4.96 -9.47 4.55
C PHE A 499 4.18 -8.82 5.69
N HIS A 500 3.42 -9.65 6.39
CA HIS A 500 2.52 -9.27 7.45
C HIS A 500 2.86 -10.04 8.72
N GLU A 501 2.68 -9.36 9.84
CA GLU A 501 2.59 -9.98 11.16
C GLU A 501 1.13 -9.93 11.61
N SER A 502 0.65 -11.03 12.19
CA SER A 502 -0.67 -11.10 12.81
C SER A 502 -0.50 -11.60 14.24
N ILE A 503 -0.73 -10.73 15.21
CA ILE A 503 -0.44 -10.97 16.62
C ILE A 503 -1.72 -10.92 17.42
N MET A 504 -2.05 -12.01 18.13
CA MET A 504 -3.22 -12.08 19.00
C MET A 504 -2.85 -11.70 20.43
N TYR A 505 -3.61 -10.79 21.04
CA TYR A 505 -3.38 -10.28 22.40
C TYR A 505 -4.71 -10.03 23.12
N ASP A 506 -4.67 -9.93 24.44
CA ASP A 506 -5.81 -9.52 25.26
C ASP A 506 -5.48 -8.20 25.99
N ARG A 507 -6.15 -7.12 25.59
CA ARG A 507 -5.99 -5.78 26.19
C ARG A 507 -6.29 -5.77 27.70
N THR A 508 -7.07 -6.72 28.21
CA THR A 508 -7.37 -6.81 29.64
C THR A 508 -6.24 -7.43 30.45
N VAL A 509 -5.27 -8.10 29.80
CA VAL A 509 -4.08 -8.67 30.44
C VAL A 509 -2.98 -7.60 30.49
N PRO A 510 -2.53 -7.19 31.69
CA PRO A 510 -1.53 -6.12 31.82
C PRO A 510 -0.23 -6.44 31.08
N GLY A 511 0.23 -5.52 30.23
CA GLY A 511 1.51 -5.62 29.53
C GLY A 511 1.47 -6.34 28.18
N GLU A 512 0.36 -7.00 27.78
CA GLU A 512 0.30 -7.66 26.47
C GLU A 512 0.27 -6.66 25.33
N MET A 513 -0.60 -5.65 25.41
CA MET A 513 -0.71 -4.62 24.38
C MET A 513 0.62 -3.88 24.16
N GLU A 514 1.31 -3.51 25.23
CA GLU A 514 2.59 -2.80 25.17
C GLU A 514 3.70 -3.64 24.55
N LYS A 515 3.70 -4.97 24.78
CA LYS A 515 4.62 -5.90 24.12
C LYS A 515 4.34 -5.98 22.61
N VAL A 516 3.07 -6.10 22.22
CA VAL A 516 2.67 -6.14 20.81
C VAL A 516 3.03 -4.84 20.11
N GLU A 517 2.68 -3.69 20.69
CA GLU A 517 3.00 -2.38 20.15
C GLU A 517 4.51 -2.21 19.94
N LYS A 518 5.33 -2.66 20.90
CA LYS A 518 6.79 -2.65 20.77
C LYS A 518 7.28 -3.52 19.61
N CYS A 519 6.76 -4.75 19.47
CA CYS A 519 7.10 -5.66 18.37
C CYS A 519 6.78 -5.01 17.01
N VAL A 520 5.58 -4.46 16.86
CA VAL A 520 5.15 -3.78 15.64
C VAL A 520 6.04 -2.58 15.32
N LYS A 521 6.35 -1.73 16.30
CA LYS A 521 7.25 -0.59 16.12
C LYS A 521 8.66 -1.03 15.72
N ASN A 522 9.17 -2.09 16.32
CA ASN A 522 10.49 -2.64 15.98
C ASN A 522 10.53 -3.19 14.55
N MET A 523 9.48 -3.89 14.10
CA MET A 523 9.36 -4.33 12.71
C MET A 523 9.40 -3.13 11.74
N VAL A 524 8.64 -2.07 12.03
CA VAL A 524 8.60 -0.85 11.20
C VAL A 524 9.97 -0.15 11.15
N VAL A 525 10.60 0.08 12.29
CA VAL A 525 11.94 0.70 12.36
C VAL A 525 12.95 -0.13 11.58
N ARG A 526 12.94 -1.45 11.77
CA ARG A 526 13.81 -2.38 11.04
C ARG A 526 13.58 -2.27 9.54
N ALA A 527 12.33 -2.23 9.07
CA ALA A 527 12.03 -2.06 7.65
C ALA A 527 12.67 -0.78 7.09
N LEU A 528 12.56 0.35 7.80
CA LEU A 528 13.18 1.62 7.40
C LEU A 528 14.72 1.55 7.37
N GLU A 529 15.35 0.92 8.37
CA GLU A 529 16.80 0.64 8.37
C GLU A 529 17.24 -0.28 7.21
N MET A 530 16.30 -1.01 6.63
CA MET A 530 16.48 -1.87 5.47
C MET A 530 16.07 -1.21 4.14
N GLU A 531 15.91 0.12 4.10
CA GLU A 531 15.44 0.88 2.92
C GLU A 531 14.01 0.48 2.47
N GLY A 532 13.22 -0.05 3.39
CA GLY A 532 11.82 -0.41 3.18
C GLY A 532 10.84 0.72 3.50
N THR A 533 9.58 0.35 3.66
CA THR A 533 8.46 1.26 3.95
C THR A 533 7.65 0.75 5.15
N VAL A 534 6.99 1.68 5.85
CA VAL A 534 6.19 1.41 7.05
C VAL A 534 4.87 0.69 6.77
N THR A 535 4.46 0.60 5.51
CA THR A 535 3.31 -0.17 5.06
C THR A 535 3.48 -0.58 3.60
N GLY A 536 3.14 -1.82 3.26
CA GLY A 536 3.11 -2.29 1.89
C GLY A 536 1.77 -2.00 1.19
N GLU A 537 0.66 -2.13 1.92
CA GLU A 537 -0.70 -2.11 1.35
C GLU A 537 -1.83 -1.61 2.27
N HIS A 538 -1.66 -1.60 3.61
CA HIS A 538 -2.76 -1.26 4.53
C HIS A 538 -3.02 0.24 4.67
N GLY A 539 -2.06 1.09 4.27
CA GLY A 539 -2.15 2.55 4.37
C GLY A 539 -1.65 3.07 5.72
N ILE A 540 -1.98 4.32 6.01
CA ILE A 540 -1.48 5.04 7.20
C ILE A 540 -2.59 5.26 8.23
N GLY A 541 -3.77 5.70 7.78
CA GLY A 541 -4.91 6.03 8.63
C GLY A 541 -4.52 6.88 9.85
N ILE A 542 -4.94 6.41 11.03
CA ILE A 542 -4.54 6.91 12.34
C ILE A 542 -3.33 6.12 12.84
N GLY A 543 -3.30 4.80 12.62
CA GLY A 543 -2.40 3.86 13.29
C GLY A 543 -0.92 4.09 12.99
N LYS A 544 -0.58 4.57 11.79
CA LYS A 544 0.81 4.69 11.32
C LYS A 544 1.29 6.11 11.06
N LYS A 545 0.63 7.14 11.60
CA LYS A 545 1.03 8.56 11.37
C LYS A 545 2.45 8.87 11.85
N GLU A 546 2.83 8.35 13.02
CA GLU A 546 4.19 8.48 13.55
C GLU A 546 5.21 7.78 12.64
N SER A 547 4.88 6.57 12.18
CA SER A 547 5.68 5.80 11.23
C SER A 547 5.86 6.54 9.90
N LEU A 548 4.81 7.17 9.37
CA LEU A 548 4.88 7.97 8.16
C LEU A 548 5.84 9.16 8.32
N LEU A 549 5.82 9.82 9.48
CA LEU A 549 6.78 10.89 9.78
C LEU A 549 8.22 10.36 9.84
N LEU A 550 8.43 9.17 10.40
CA LEU A 550 9.75 8.53 10.42
C LEU A 550 10.26 8.21 9.00
N GLU A 551 9.38 7.75 8.10
CA GLU A 551 9.77 7.42 6.72
C GLU A 551 10.06 8.66 5.87
N LEU A 552 9.16 9.65 5.88
CA LEU A 552 9.16 10.73 4.89
C LEU A 552 9.74 12.06 5.41
N GLY A 553 9.80 12.23 6.73
CA GLY A 553 10.25 13.45 7.37
C GLY A 553 9.29 14.64 7.22
N HIS A 554 9.59 15.72 7.95
CA HIS A 554 8.71 16.88 8.06
C HIS A 554 8.49 17.64 6.74
N ASP A 555 9.53 17.77 5.90
CA ASP A 555 9.42 18.54 4.66
C ASP A 555 8.44 17.90 3.67
N THR A 556 8.54 16.58 3.50
CA THR A 556 7.66 15.79 2.62
C THR A 556 6.22 15.84 3.13
N LEU A 557 6.01 15.63 4.43
CA LEU A 557 4.68 15.80 5.04
C LEU A 557 4.17 17.22 4.92
N GLY A 558 5.05 18.22 5.00
CA GLY A 558 4.75 19.62 4.75
C GLY A 558 4.18 19.90 3.36
N VAL A 559 4.71 19.22 2.34
CA VAL A 559 4.14 19.25 0.98
C VAL A 559 2.77 18.59 0.93
N MET A 560 2.60 17.42 1.56
CA MET A 560 1.30 16.74 1.65
C MET A 560 0.24 17.62 2.33
N LYS A 561 0.58 18.26 3.45
CA LYS A 561 -0.30 19.23 4.13
C LYS A 561 -0.64 20.44 3.25
N SER A 562 0.28 20.88 2.40
CA SER A 562 0.06 21.98 1.45
C SER A 562 -0.94 21.59 0.36
N ILE A 563 -0.85 20.37 -0.17
CA ILE A 563 -1.82 19.80 -1.11
C ILE A 563 -3.19 19.67 -0.44
N LYS A 564 -3.22 19.08 0.76
CA LYS A 564 -4.43 18.93 1.57
C LYS A 564 -5.13 20.28 1.78
N SER A 565 -4.39 21.29 2.22
CA SER A 565 -4.94 22.63 2.46
C SER A 565 -5.44 23.32 1.19
N ALA A 566 -4.84 23.02 0.04
CA ALA A 566 -5.27 23.59 -1.25
C ALA A 566 -6.58 22.97 -1.76
N LEU A 567 -6.79 21.66 -1.54
CA LEU A 567 -8.01 20.95 -1.96
C LEU A 567 -9.11 20.94 -0.90
N ASP A 568 -8.75 21.18 0.36
CA ASP A 568 -9.61 21.15 1.52
C ASP A 568 -9.20 22.21 2.54
N PRO A 569 -9.54 23.48 2.30
CA PRO A 569 -9.13 24.61 3.15
C PRO A 569 -9.76 24.59 4.54
N HIS A 570 -10.81 23.79 4.75
CA HIS A 570 -11.46 23.61 6.06
C HIS A 570 -11.04 22.32 6.75
N TRP A 571 -10.18 21.52 6.12
CA TRP A 571 -9.72 20.23 6.63
C TRP A 571 -10.87 19.27 6.97
N ILE A 572 -12.00 19.35 6.27
CA ILE A 572 -13.18 18.51 6.55
C ILE A 572 -13.09 17.10 5.98
N MET A 573 -12.24 16.83 4.98
CA MET A 573 -12.12 15.51 4.35
C MET A 573 -11.25 14.56 5.18
N ASN A 574 -11.87 13.56 5.79
CA ASN A 574 -11.28 12.54 6.66
C ASN A 574 -10.23 13.07 7.67
N PRO A 575 -10.60 14.05 8.53
CA PRO A 575 -9.64 14.77 9.36
C PRO A 575 -8.92 13.89 10.38
N GLY A 576 -7.69 14.28 10.69
CA GLY A 576 -6.81 13.53 11.59
C GLY A 576 -6.11 12.34 10.94
N LYS A 577 -6.34 12.11 9.64
CA LYS A 577 -5.59 11.18 8.79
C LYS A 577 -5.19 11.85 7.47
N ILE A 578 -4.16 11.38 6.78
CA ILE A 578 -3.07 10.52 7.28
C ILE A 578 -2.05 11.34 8.09
N ILE A 579 -2.38 12.60 8.38
CA ILE A 579 -1.55 13.56 9.11
C ILE A 579 -2.48 14.28 10.10
N ASP A 580 -1.92 14.68 11.24
CA ASP A 580 -2.64 15.51 12.20
C ASP A 580 -3.11 16.84 11.61
N ILE A 581 -4.26 17.30 12.09
CA ILE A 581 -4.75 18.64 11.78
C ILE A 581 -3.75 19.71 12.26
N PRO A 582 -3.70 20.88 11.60
CA PRO A 582 -2.93 22.02 12.10
C PRO A 582 -3.32 22.36 13.55
N LYS A 583 -2.33 22.69 14.37
CA LYS A 583 -2.48 23.00 15.81
C LYS A 583 -2.23 24.46 16.08
#